data_AF-A0A6I5C9G7-F1
#
_entry.id   AF-A0A6I5C9G7-F1
#
_cell.length_a   1.000
_cell.length_b   1.000
_cell.length_c   1.000
_cell.angle_alpha   90.00
_cell.angle_beta   90.00
_cell.angle_gamma   90.00
#
_symmetry.space_group_name_H-M   'P 1'
#
loop_
_entity.id
_entity.type
_entity.pdbx_description
1 polymer ?
#
loop_
_entity_poly.entity_id
_entity_poly.type
_entity_poly.pdbx_seq_one_letter_code
_entity_poly.pdbx_strand_id
1 'polypeptide(L)'
;MNDVVLASETLRGALSGLLDGLPPRQAAGAVERLIANYRGTTPTDAPILRDRADVAAYAAYRMPATFEAVRSALAEFAAAVPGWTPGGHVDVGGGTGAATWAVADTWPGTRPV
;
A
#
# COMPACT_ATOMS: atom_id res chain seq x y z
N MET A 1 1.07 17.77 -12.05
CA MET A 1 1.37 16.52 -12.77
C MET A 1 2.75 15.94 -12.42
N ASN A 2 3.77 16.76 -12.08
CA ASN A 2 5.08 16.24 -11.64
C ASN A 2 5.06 15.57 -10.26
N ASP A 3 4.35 16.11 -9.27
CA ASP A 3 4.28 15.49 -7.94
C ASP A 3 3.63 14.10 -7.99
N VAL A 4 2.77 13.88 -9.00
CA VAL A 4 2.06 12.61 -9.18
C VAL A 4 2.98 11.46 -9.47
N VAL A 5 3.92 11.70 -10.37
CA VAL A 5 4.88 10.69 -10.79
C VAL A 5 5.86 10.36 -9.65
N LEU A 6 6.24 11.37 -8.85
CA LEU A 6 7.24 11.20 -7.79
C LEU A 6 6.79 10.29 -6.64
N ALA A 7 5.55 10.39 -6.18
CA ALA A 7 5.08 9.54 -5.08
C ALA A 7 4.90 8.07 -5.51
N SER A 8 4.33 7.84 -6.69
CA SER A 8 4.17 6.50 -7.26
C SER A 8 5.53 5.84 -7.52
N GLU A 9 6.52 6.61 -8.01
CA GLU A 9 7.90 6.16 -8.21
C GLU A 9 8.60 5.87 -6.89
N THR A 10 8.46 6.75 -5.90
CA THR A 10 9.04 6.56 -4.56
C THR A 10 8.48 5.30 -3.90
N LEU A 11 7.16 5.10 -3.98
CA LEU A 11 6.51 3.89 -3.47
C LEU A 11 7.04 2.64 -4.18
N ARG A 12 7.11 2.67 -5.52
CA ARG A 12 7.65 1.57 -6.31
C ARG A 12 9.10 1.27 -5.95
N GLY A 13 9.94 2.29 -5.81
CA GLY A 13 11.34 2.16 -5.42
C GLY A 13 11.51 1.56 -4.03
N ALA A 14 10.72 2.02 -3.06
CA ALA A 14 10.71 1.45 -1.71
C ALA A 14 10.30 -0.03 -1.70
N LEU A 15 9.25 -0.38 -2.46
CA LEU A 15 8.81 -1.77 -2.60
C LEU A 15 9.86 -2.64 -3.29
N SER A 16 10.53 -2.15 -4.33
CA SER A 16 11.65 -2.85 -4.97
C SER A 16 12.78 -3.10 -3.97
N GLY A 17 13.17 -2.09 -3.19
CA GLY A 17 14.20 -2.24 -2.15
C GLY A 17 13.84 -3.25 -1.06
N LEU A 18 12.54 -3.41 -0.75
CA LEU A 18 12.08 -4.45 0.18
C LEU A 18 12.12 -5.86 -0.43
N LEU A 19 12.04 -5.98 -1.76
CA LEU A 19 12.16 -7.23 -2.48
C LEU A 19 13.61 -7.58 -2.82
N ASP A 20 14.54 -6.64 -2.69
CA ASP A 20 15.96 -6.89 -2.96
C ASP A 20 16.49 -8.03 -2.09
N GLY A 21 17.09 -9.02 -2.74
CA GLY A 21 17.60 -10.24 -2.08
C GLY A 21 16.55 -11.34 -1.86
N LEU A 22 15.27 -11.11 -2.18
CA LEU A 22 14.24 -12.16 -2.15
C LEU A 22 14.27 -12.96 -3.47
N PRO A 23 14.48 -14.30 -3.44
CA PRO A 23 14.43 -15.10 -4.64
C PRO A 23 13.06 -14.98 -5.35
N PRO A 24 13.01 -14.73 -6.67
CA PRO A 24 11.74 -14.53 -7.40
C PRO A 24 10.73 -15.67 -7.22
N ARG A 25 11.21 -16.91 -7.12
CA ARG A 25 10.36 -18.09 -6.85
C ARG A 25 9.70 -18.04 -5.47
N GLN A 26 10.39 -17.51 -4.47
CA GLN A 26 9.85 -17.37 -3.11
C GLN A 26 8.79 -16.26 -3.07
N ALA A 27 9.04 -15.14 -3.74
CA ALA A 27 8.07 -14.05 -3.87
C ALA A 27 6.80 -14.49 -4.62
N ALA A 28 6.95 -15.17 -5.76
CA ALA A 28 5.83 -15.70 -6.53
C ALA A 28 5.01 -16.72 -5.72
N GLY A 29 5.68 -17.68 -5.07
CA GLY A 29 5.00 -18.67 -4.23
C GLY A 29 4.27 -18.05 -3.02
N ALA A 30 4.78 -16.95 -2.46
CA ALA A 30 4.08 -16.20 -1.41
C ALA A 30 2.77 -15.60 -1.93
N VAL A 31 2.82 -14.91 -3.08
CA VAL A 31 1.64 -14.30 -3.71
C VAL A 31 0.60 -15.35 -4.11
N GLU A 32 1.01 -16.47 -4.68
CA GLU A 32 0.10 -17.56 -5.07
C GLU A 32 -0.64 -18.15 -3.85
N ARG A 33 0.07 -18.43 -2.75
CA ARG A 33 -0.55 -18.87 -1.50
C ARG A 33 -1.55 -17.85 -0.95
N LEU A 34 -1.19 -16.56 -0.99
CA LEU A 34 -2.05 -15.46 -0.56
C LEU A 34 -3.34 -15.38 -1.38
N ILE A 35 -3.25 -15.50 -2.71
CA ILE A 35 -4.43 -15.50 -3.59
C ILE A 35 -5.31 -16.72 -3.33
N ALA A 36 -4.71 -17.90 -3.16
CA ALA A 36 -5.42 -19.14 -2.86
C ALA A 36 -6.16 -19.07 -1.52
N ASN A 37 -5.50 -18.56 -0.47
CA ASN A 37 -6.10 -18.41 0.86
C ASN A 37 -7.20 -17.32 0.90
N TYR A 38 -7.08 -16.26 0.10
CA TYR A 38 -8.11 -15.21 0.05
C TYR A 38 -9.35 -15.63 -0.76
N ARG A 39 -9.22 -16.56 -1.72
CA ARG A 39 -10.32 -17.05 -2.58
C ARG A 39 -10.92 -18.38 -2.11
N GLY A 40 -10.26 -19.08 -1.21
CA GLY A 40 -10.73 -20.35 -0.65
C GLY A 40 -11.47 -20.19 0.68
N THR A 41 -12.09 -21.27 1.14
CA THR A 41 -12.64 -21.45 2.49
C THR A 41 -11.64 -22.08 3.45
N THR A 42 -10.34 -21.94 3.18
CA THR A 42 -9.29 -22.53 4.01
C THR A 42 -9.37 -21.92 5.42
N PRO A 43 -9.68 -22.69 6.47
CA PRO A 43 -9.59 -22.20 7.84
C PRO A 43 -8.14 -21.77 8.08
N THR A 44 -7.92 -20.48 8.31
CA THR A 44 -6.58 -19.95 8.59
C THR A 44 -6.37 -19.99 10.10
N ASP A 45 -6.09 -21.18 10.62
CA ASP A 45 -5.69 -21.37 12.03
C ASP A 45 -4.32 -20.72 12.33
N ALA A 46 -3.65 -20.17 11.31
CA ALA A 46 -2.41 -19.42 11.39
C ALA A 46 -2.49 -18.11 10.58
N PRO A 47 -1.72 -17.07 10.95
CA PRO A 47 -1.65 -15.81 10.19
C PRO A 47 -1.32 -16.04 8.71
N ILE A 48 -2.08 -15.40 7.82
CA ILE A 48 -1.89 -15.52 6.35
C ILE A 48 -0.50 -15.02 5.93
N LEU A 49 0.01 -13.99 6.60
CA LEU A 49 1.36 -13.45 6.42
C LEU A 49 2.23 -13.97 7.56
N ARG A 50 3.22 -14.82 7.23
CA ARG A 50 3.95 -15.62 8.24
C ARG A 50 5.35 -15.10 8.53
N ASP A 51 5.97 -14.46 7.55
CA ASP A 51 7.32 -13.94 7.65
C ASP A 51 7.49 -12.65 6.84
N ARG A 52 8.68 -12.05 6.94
CA ARG A 52 9.01 -10.81 6.23
C ARG A 52 8.91 -10.94 4.71
N ALA A 53 9.21 -12.12 4.16
CA ALA A 53 9.15 -12.37 2.71
C ALA A 53 7.70 -12.37 2.22
N ASP A 54 6.80 -13.05 2.94
CA ASP A 54 5.36 -13.06 2.65
C ASP A 54 4.79 -11.62 2.72
N VAL A 55 5.19 -10.82 3.71
CA VAL A 55 4.76 -9.42 3.86
C VAL A 55 5.27 -8.53 2.72
N ALA A 56 6.56 -8.62 2.38
CA ALA A 56 7.16 -7.83 1.30
C ALA A 56 6.54 -8.16 -0.07
N ALA A 57 6.35 -9.46 -0.35
CA ALA A 57 5.70 -9.91 -1.58
C ALA A 57 4.23 -9.45 -1.65
N TYR A 58 3.50 -9.52 -0.53
CA TYR A 58 2.12 -9.02 -0.47
C TYR A 58 2.02 -7.51 -0.70
N ALA A 59 2.90 -6.73 -0.05
CA ALA A 59 2.96 -5.29 -0.23
C ALA A 59 3.27 -4.93 -1.69
N ALA A 60 4.28 -5.54 -2.30
CA ALA A 60 4.62 -5.31 -3.70
C ALA A 60 3.47 -5.65 -4.67
N TYR A 61 2.72 -6.71 -4.37
CA TYR A 61 1.59 -7.14 -5.20
C TYR A 61 0.35 -6.23 -5.04
N ARG A 62 -0.02 -5.83 -3.82
CA ARG A 62 -1.31 -5.15 -3.54
C ARG A 62 -1.20 -3.64 -3.36
N MET A 63 -0.10 -3.16 -2.78
CA MET A 63 0.03 -1.77 -2.35
C MET A 63 -0.04 -0.78 -3.53
N PRO A 64 0.59 -1.00 -4.70
CA PRO A 64 0.55 -0.02 -5.79
C PRO A 64 -0.86 0.27 -6.31
N ALA A 65 -1.66 -0.79 -6.54
CA ALA A 65 -3.04 -0.63 -7.01
C ALA A 65 -3.92 0.06 -5.94
N THR A 66 -3.72 -0.28 -4.67
CA THR A 66 -4.48 0.32 -3.56
C THR A 66 -4.11 1.80 -3.38
N PHE A 67 -2.81 2.13 -3.50
CA PHE A 67 -2.32 3.50 -3.44
C PHE A 67 -2.97 4.36 -4.53
N GLU A 68 -2.94 3.94 -5.80
CA GLU A 68 -3.51 4.72 -6.89
C GLU A 68 -5.03 4.88 -6.76
N ALA A 69 -5.74 3.84 -6.32
CA ALA A 69 -7.18 3.92 -6.12
C ALA A 69 -7.56 4.93 -5.01
N VAL A 70 -6.90 4.86 -3.85
CA VAL A 70 -7.14 5.80 -2.75
C VAL A 70 -6.74 7.21 -3.15
N ARG A 71 -5.57 7.36 -3.75
CA ARG A 71 -5.06 8.64 -4.23
C ARG A 71 -6.03 9.31 -5.21
N SER A 72 -6.57 8.57 -6.18
CA SER A 72 -7.54 9.10 -7.12
C SER A 72 -8.80 9.62 -6.39
N ALA A 73 -9.31 8.88 -5.41
CA ALA A 73 -10.46 9.31 -4.61
C ALA A 73 -10.15 10.57 -3.78
N LEU A 74 -8.97 10.64 -3.18
CA LEU A 74 -8.55 11.80 -2.39
C LEU A 74 -8.30 13.04 -3.25
N ALA A 75 -7.78 12.86 -4.48
CA ALA A 75 -7.60 13.95 -5.43
C ALA A 75 -8.94 14.58 -5.84
N GLU A 76 -9.94 13.75 -6.14
CA GLU A 76 -11.31 14.21 -6.42
C GLU A 76 -11.91 14.92 -5.20
N PHE A 77 -11.70 14.38 -4.00
CA PHE A 77 -12.16 15.01 -2.76
C PHE A 77 -11.51 16.40 -2.53
N ALA A 78 -10.20 16.52 -2.74
CA ALA A 78 -9.48 17.79 -2.62
C ALA A 78 -9.95 18.82 -3.66
N ALA A 79 -10.29 18.38 -4.87
CA ALA A 79 -10.86 19.23 -5.91
C ALA A 79 -12.28 19.71 -5.56
N ALA A 80 -13.09 18.83 -4.93
CA ALA A 80 -14.45 19.16 -4.50
C ALA A 80 -14.51 20.13 -3.32
N VAL A 81 -13.48 20.17 -2.47
CA VAL A 81 -13.41 21.06 -1.29
C VAL A 81 -12.09 21.85 -1.26
N PRO A 82 -11.93 22.86 -2.14
CA PRO A 82 -10.69 23.63 -2.22
C PRO A 82 -10.32 24.30 -0.89
N GLY A 83 -9.04 24.23 -0.53
CA GLY A 83 -8.49 24.86 0.68
C GLY A 83 -8.65 24.04 1.96
N TRP A 84 -9.40 22.94 1.95
CA TRP A 84 -9.44 22.02 3.08
C TRP A 84 -8.18 21.17 3.16
N THR A 85 -7.67 20.96 4.38
CA THR A 85 -6.58 20.02 4.67
C THR A 85 -6.90 19.26 5.97
N PRO A 86 -6.57 17.95 6.05
CA PRO A 86 -6.82 17.18 7.26
C PRO A 86 -5.83 17.58 8.36
N GLY A 87 -6.34 17.77 9.59
CA GLY A 87 -5.50 17.98 10.78
C GLY A 87 -4.78 16.71 11.27
N GLY A 88 -5.29 15.53 10.89
CA GLY A 88 -4.75 14.22 11.23
C GLY A 88 -5.44 13.11 10.43
N HIS A 89 -4.91 11.89 10.47
CA HIS A 89 -5.45 10.72 9.75
C HIS A 89 -5.34 9.47 10.62
N VAL A 90 -6.44 8.73 10.74
CA VAL A 90 -6.48 7.39 11.34
C VAL A 90 -6.82 6.38 10.25
N ASP A 91 -5.97 5.38 10.06
CA ASP A 91 -6.11 4.32 9.04
C ASP A 91 -6.50 2.99 9.70
N VAL A 92 -7.80 2.76 9.85
CA VAL A 92 -8.32 1.56 10.53
C VAL A 92 -8.16 0.35 9.63
N GLY A 93 -7.31 -0.60 10.05
CA GLY A 93 -7.00 -1.77 9.23
C GLY A 93 -6.11 -1.44 8.03
N GLY A 94 -5.28 -0.40 8.13
CA GLY A 94 -4.46 0.14 7.04
C GLY A 94 -3.49 -0.83 6.35
N GLY A 95 -3.29 -2.03 6.92
CA GLY A 95 -2.60 -3.14 6.26
C GLY A 95 -1.18 -2.75 5.80
N THR A 96 -0.97 -2.67 4.49
CA THR A 96 0.33 -2.30 3.89
C THR A 96 0.67 -0.81 4.04
N GLY A 97 -0.26 0.02 4.52
CA GLY A 97 -0.10 1.47 4.66
C GLY A 97 -0.36 2.25 3.36
N ALA A 98 -0.95 1.63 2.33
CA ALA A 98 -1.20 2.27 1.04
C ALA A 98 -1.97 3.59 1.15
N ALA A 99 -2.99 3.63 2.01
CA ALA A 99 -3.81 4.83 2.22
C ALA A 99 -3.02 5.94 2.90
N THR A 100 -2.13 5.60 3.84
CA THR A 100 -1.24 6.58 4.49
C THR A 100 -0.32 7.25 3.46
N TRP A 101 0.25 6.48 2.53
CA TRP A 101 1.04 7.04 1.42
C TRP A 101 0.21 7.97 0.52
N ALA A 102 -1.01 7.56 0.17
CA ALA A 102 -1.90 8.37 -0.67
C ALA A 102 -2.33 9.68 0.01
N VAL A 103 -2.58 9.67 1.32
CA VAL A 103 -2.91 10.87 2.11
C VAL A 103 -1.70 11.82 2.19
N ALA A 104 -0.50 11.28 2.41
CA ALA A 104 0.73 12.08 2.48
C ALA A 104 1.05 12.75 1.13
N ASP A 105 0.76 12.08 0.02
CA ASP A 105 0.88 12.63 -1.32
C ASP A 105 -0.20 13.69 -1.62
N THR A 106 -1.45 13.44 -1.26
CA THR A 106 -2.56 14.39 -1.54
C THR A 106 -2.44 15.67 -0.71
N TRP A 107 -2.03 15.55 0.55
CA TRP A 107 -1.80 16.70 1.43
C TRP A 107 -0.40 16.61 2.06
N PRO A 108 0.64 17.13 1.36
CA PRO A 108 2.01 17.15 1.86
C PRO A 108 2.15 17.90 3.19
N GLY A 109 3.14 17.51 4.00
CA GLY A 109 3.48 18.13 5.28
C GLY A 109 3.38 17.19 6.48
N THR A 110 4.01 17.59 7.58
CA THR A 110 3.95 16.85 8.86
C THR A 110 2.68 17.19 9.62
N ARG A 111 2.13 16.19 10.32
CA ARG A 111 0.96 16.33 11.19
C ARG A 111 1.29 15.78 12.57
N PRO A 112 0.69 16.32 13.64
CA PRO A 112 0.80 15.73 14.97
C PRO A 112 0.32 14.27 14.96
N VAL A 113 1.03 13.40 15.70
CA VAL A 113 0.66 11.99 15.94
C VAL A 113 0.07 11.81 17.32
#